data_AF-A0A549TDL5-F1
#
_entry.id   AF-A0A549TDL5-F1
#
_cell.length_a   1.000
_cell.length_b   1.000
_cell.length_c   1.000
_cell.angle_alpha   90.00
_cell.angle_beta   90.00
_cell.angle_gamma   90.00
#
_symmetry.space_group_name_H-M   'P 1'
#
loop_
_entity.id
_entity.type
_entity.pdbx_description
1 polymer ?
#
loop_
_entity_poly.entity_id
_entity_poly.type
_entity_poly.pdbx_seq_one_letter_code
_entity_poly.pdbx_strand_id
1 'polypeptide(L)'
;MSKISADEFDRKFDDGDDIDDYLDGATAKTGDIGRDLFLVKLSETAAVEMAAEAGRLGLGIDRLIERWVEERLAQHRKDAAE
;
A
#
# COMPACT_ATOMS: atom_id res chain seq x y z
N MET A 1 -10.78 27.01 -8.34
CA MET A 1 -10.39 27.06 -6.93
C MET A 1 -10.87 28.36 -6.33
N SER A 2 -11.93 28.27 -5.53
CA SER A 2 -12.38 29.36 -4.67
C SER A 2 -11.40 29.54 -3.51
N LYS A 3 -11.37 30.73 -2.90
CA LYS A 3 -10.46 31.02 -1.78
C LYS A 3 -11.25 31.32 -0.52
N ILE A 4 -10.89 30.66 0.58
CA ILE A 4 -11.39 30.90 1.93
C ILE A 4 -10.21 31.07 2.88
N SER A 5 -10.48 31.56 4.09
CA SER A 5 -9.44 31.59 5.13
C SER A 5 -9.11 30.19 5.62
N ALA A 6 -7.93 30.02 6.24
CA ALA A 6 -7.53 28.74 6.82
C ALA A 6 -8.50 28.30 7.94
N ASP A 7 -8.92 29.22 8.81
CA ASP A 7 -9.85 28.94 9.90
C ASP A 7 -11.24 28.50 9.40
N GLU A 8 -11.67 29.01 8.24
CA GLU A 8 -12.92 28.57 7.60
C GLU A 8 -12.77 27.22 6.91
N PHE A 9 -11.61 26.95 6.30
CA PHE A 9 -11.31 25.65 5.70
C PHE A 9 -11.29 24.54 6.74
N ASP A 10 -10.56 24.74 7.84
CA ASP A 10 -10.45 23.77 8.95
C ASP A 10 -11.84 23.46 9.53
N ARG A 11 -12.64 24.50 9.80
CA ARG A 11 -14.01 24.29 10.31
C ARG A 11 -14.85 23.45 9.37
N LYS A 12 -14.82 23.76 8.06
CA LYS A 12 -15.57 23.01 7.05
C LYS A 12 -15.11 21.56 6.95
N PHE A 13 -13.80 21.33 6.98
CA PHE A 13 -13.23 20.00 6.95
C PHE A 13 -13.65 19.18 8.18
N ASP A 14 -13.57 19.77 9.38
CA ASP A 14 -13.91 19.11 10.64
C ASP A 14 -15.42 18.85 10.79
N ASP A 15 -16.27 19.75 10.28
CA ASP A 15 -17.73 19.62 10.30
C ASP A 15 -18.24 18.62 9.23
N GLY A 16 -17.37 18.15 8.34
CA GLY A 16 -17.70 17.21 7.25
C GLY A 16 -18.42 17.85 6.07
N ASP A 17 -18.27 19.16 5.87
CA ASP A 17 -18.74 19.88 4.68
C ASP A 17 -17.95 19.46 3.43
N ASP A 18 -18.56 19.61 2.25
CA ASP A 18 -17.85 19.50 0.97
C ASP A 18 -16.88 20.68 0.79
N ILE A 19 -15.62 20.35 0.48
CA ILE A 19 -14.53 21.30 0.29
C ILE A 19 -13.86 21.20 -1.09
N ASP A 20 -14.41 20.41 -2.01
CA ASP A 20 -13.78 20.11 -3.31
C ASP A 20 -13.47 21.37 -4.13
N ASP A 21 -14.32 22.40 -4.06
CA ASP A 21 -14.13 23.69 -4.73
C ASP A 21 -12.91 24.49 -4.23
N TYR A 22 -12.39 24.14 -3.05
CA TYR A 22 -11.24 24.76 -2.41
C TYR A 22 -9.96 23.92 -2.52
N LEU A 23 -10.04 22.70 -3.08
CA LEU A 23 -8.89 21.83 -3.30
C LEU A 23 -8.34 22.04 -4.72
N ASP A 24 -7.02 22.20 -4.83
CA ASP A 24 -6.35 22.20 -6.14
C ASP A 24 -6.00 20.77 -6.57
N GLY A 25 -6.96 20.12 -7.24
CA GLY A 25 -6.75 18.80 -7.83
C GLY A 25 -5.70 18.75 -8.94
N ALA A 26 -5.35 19.90 -9.56
CA ALA A 26 -4.39 19.92 -10.68
C ALA A 26 -2.94 19.74 -10.22
N THR A 27 -2.64 20.12 -8.96
CA THR A 27 -1.31 19.95 -8.34
C THR A 27 -1.29 18.89 -7.24
N ALA A 28 -2.43 18.25 -6.97
CA ALA A 28 -2.53 17.14 -6.04
C ALA A 28 -1.52 16.04 -6.41
N LYS A 29 -0.59 15.78 -5.48
CA LYS A 29 0.36 14.67 -5.57
C LYS A 29 -0.06 13.62 -4.57
N THR A 30 -0.37 12.42 -5.04
CA THR A 30 -0.23 11.24 -4.20
C THR A 30 1.26 11.17 -3.87
N GLY A 31 1.67 11.41 -2.63
CA GLY A 31 3.07 11.27 -2.24
C GLY A 31 3.60 9.88 -2.61
N ASP A 32 4.93 9.67 -2.62
CA ASP A 32 5.56 8.35 -2.89
C ASP A 32 5.15 7.24 -1.89
N ILE A 33 4.24 7.52 -0.97
CA ILE A 33 3.53 6.55 -0.14
C ILE A 33 2.71 5.65 -1.09
N GLY A 34 3.27 4.53 -1.52
CA GLY A 34 2.50 3.44 -2.14
C GLY A 34 2.99 2.87 -3.46
N ARG A 35 4.20 3.20 -3.94
CA ARG A 35 4.75 2.47 -5.11
C ARG A 35 5.12 1.02 -4.80
N ASP A 36 5.56 0.76 -3.56
CA ASP A 36 6.01 -0.57 -3.11
C ASP A 36 5.11 -1.19 -2.03
N LEU A 37 3.99 -0.55 -1.69
CA LEU A 37 3.05 -1.06 -0.69
C LEU A 37 1.94 -1.85 -1.36
N PHE A 38 1.94 -3.17 -1.16
CA PHE A 38 0.89 -4.05 -1.66
C PHE A 38 -0.02 -4.49 -0.52
N LEU A 39 -1.31 -4.20 -0.64
CA LEU A 39 -2.33 -4.78 0.22
C LEU A 39 -2.86 -6.08 -0.42
N VAL A 40 -2.57 -7.22 0.20
CA VAL A 40 -2.96 -8.53 -0.30
C VAL A 40 -3.99 -9.15 0.64
N LYS A 41 -5.08 -9.67 0.07
CA LYS A 41 -6.05 -10.48 0.81
C LYS A 41 -5.67 -11.96 0.68
N LEU A 42 -5.52 -12.62 1.82
CA LEU A 42 -5.28 -14.06 1.93
C LEU A 42 -6.48 -14.72 2.64
N SER A 43 -6.66 -16.02 2.42
CA SER A 43 -7.55 -16.80 3.30
C SER A 43 -6.96 -16.86 4.71
N GLU A 44 -7.81 -17.08 5.72
CA GLU A 44 -7.38 -17.22 7.10
C GLU A 44 -6.32 -18.33 7.25
N THR A 45 -6.57 -19.50 6.66
CA THR A 45 -5.62 -20.63 6.67
C THR A 45 -4.26 -20.23 6.09
N ALA A 46 -4.25 -19.56 4.94
CA ALA A 46 -3.00 -19.14 4.30
C ALA A 46 -2.25 -18.10 5.14
N ALA A 47 -2.96 -17.16 5.79
CA ALA A 47 -2.34 -16.17 6.67
C ALA A 47 -1.70 -16.83 7.90
N VAL A 48 -2.37 -17.82 8.50
CA VAL A 48 -1.86 -18.57 9.66
C VAL A 48 -0.61 -19.38 9.28
N GLU A 49 -0.66 -20.12 8.17
CA GLU A 49 0.49 -20.90 7.70
C GLU A 49 1.69 -20.02 7.37
N MET A 50 1.45 -18.87 6.71
CA MET A 50 2.49 -17.90 6.39
C MET A 50 3.13 -17.31 7.65
N ALA A 51 2.33 -16.95 8.65
CA ALA A 51 2.85 -16.43 9.92
C ALA A 51 3.67 -17.49 10.68
N ALA A 52 3.21 -18.74 10.69
CA ALA A 52 3.94 -19.85 11.30
C ALA A 52 5.29 -20.09 10.62
N GLU A 53 5.33 -20.06 9.29
CA GLU A 53 6.56 -20.26 8.52
C GLU A 53 7.54 -19.09 8.69
N ALA A 54 7.03 -17.85 8.71
CA ALA A 54 7.83 -16.67 9.02
C ALA A 54 8.48 -16.79 10.41
N GLY A 55 7.70 -17.22 11.41
CA GLY A 55 8.18 -17.48 12.76
C GLY A 55 9.24 -18.60 12.82
N ARG A 56 9.01 -19.71 12.11
CA ARG A 56 9.96 -20.83 12.02
C ARG A 56 11.31 -20.40 11.46
N LEU A 57 11.30 -19.46 10.53
CA LEU A 57 12.50 -18.93 9.86
C LEU A 57 13.11 -17.71 10.55
N GLY A 58 12.44 -17.15 11.56
CA GLY A 58 12.87 -15.91 12.22
C GLY A 58 12.81 -14.68 11.30
N LEU A 59 11.86 -14.65 10.36
CA LEU A 59 11.67 -13.56 9.40
C LEU A 59 10.37 -12.80 9.66
N GLY A 60 10.32 -11.55 9.20
CA GLY A 60 9.07 -10.82 9.02
C GLY A 60 8.25 -11.41 7.85
N ILE A 61 6.93 -11.26 7.90
CA ILE A 61 6.02 -11.77 6.87
C ILE A 61 6.30 -11.12 5.51
N ASP A 62 6.51 -9.80 5.50
CA ASP A 62 6.92 -9.01 4.35
C ASP A 62 8.18 -9.59 3.68
N ARG A 63 9.21 -9.87 4.47
CA ARG A 63 10.47 -10.43 3.98
C ARG A 63 10.34 -11.86 3.49
N LEU A 64 9.45 -12.66 4.12
CA LEU A 64 9.13 -14.00 3.64
C LEU A 64 8.47 -13.93 2.26
N ILE A 65 7.49 -13.03 2.08
CA ILE A 65 6.79 -12.82 0.81
C ILE A 65 7.77 -12.35 -0.27
N GLU A 66 8.61 -11.35 0.03
CA GLU A 66 9.63 -10.84 -0.89
C GLU A 66 10.52 -11.98 -1.40
N ARG A 67 11.08 -12.77 -0.48
CA ARG A 67 11.93 -13.92 -0.83
C ARG A 67 11.22 -14.93 -1.73
N TRP A 68 9.96 -15.28 -1.41
CA TRP A 68 9.19 -16.22 -2.23
C TRP A 68 8.90 -15.68 -3.63
N VAL A 69 8.62 -14.37 -3.75
CA VAL A 69 8.43 -13.72 -5.05
C VAL A 69 9.73 -13.78 -5.86
N GLU A 70 10.87 -13.46 -5.26
CA GLU A 70 12.19 -13.52 -5.91
C GLU A 70 12.52 -14.93 -6.40
N GLU A 71 12.35 -15.94 -5.54
CA GLU A 71 12.57 -17.36 -5.86
C GLU A 71 11.71 -17.78 -7.05
N ARG A 72 10.42 -17.43 -7.03
CA ARG A 72 9.48 -17.80 -8.09
C ARG A 72 9.81 -17.12 -9.42
N LEU A 73 10.13 -15.82 -9.40
CA LEU A 73 10.54 -15.08 -10.59
C LEU A 73 11.87 -15.60 -11.16
N ALA A 74 12.80 -15.98 -10.30
CA ALA A 74 14.07 -16.57 -10.72
C ALA A 74 13.87 -17.93 -11.41
N GLN A 75 12.95 -18.76 -10.90
CA GLN A 75 12.61 -20.03 -11.54
C GLN A 75 12.02 -19.82 -12.93
N HIS A 76 11.03 -18.93 -13.07
CA HIS A 76 10.41 -18.63 -14.37
C HIS A 76 11.42 -18.14 -15.42
N ARG A 77 12.42 -17.35 -15.01
CA ARG A 77 13.48 -16.90 -15.93
C ARG A 77 14.38 -18.04 -16.41
N LYS A 78 14.61 -19.06 -15.57
CA LYS A 78 15.38 -20.25 -15.96
C LYS A 78 14.59 -21.11 -16.94
N ASP A 79 13.32 -21.37 -16.63
CA ASP A 79 12.44 -22.20 -17.47
C ASP A 79 12.21 -21.58 -18.87
N ALA A 80 12.25 -20.25 -18.99
CA ALA A 80 12.10 -19.55 -20.27
C ALA A 80 13.40 -19.50 -21.12
N ALA A 81 14.54 -19.89 -20.54
CA ALA A 81 15.84 -19.91 -21.21
C ALA A 81 16.26 -21.32 -21.68
N GLU A 82 15.51 -22.36 -21.31
CA GLU A 82 15.62 -23.75 -21.79
C GLU A 82 14.65 -24.03 -22.94
#